data_AF-A0AAU2QVL6-F1
#
_entry.id   AF-A0AAU2QVL6-F1
#
_cell.length_a   1.000
_cell.length_b   1.000
_cell.length_c   1.000
_cell.angle_alpha   90.00
_cell.angle_beta   90.00
_cell.angle_gamma   90.00
#
_symmetry.space_group_name_H-M   'P 1'
#
loop_
_entity.id
_entity.type
_entity.pdbx_description
1 polymer ?
#
loop_
_entity_poly.entity_id
_entity_poly.type
_entity_poly.pdbx_seq_one_letter_code
_entity_poly.pdbx_strand_id
1 'polypeptide(L)'
;MRRVGVPLLAAVPVAIAAGIFFLSPSDSSESESEAPAATSPSNNRSDDDKALASLPAGLAAPAKKELAQQLVASAENSTLDWRTAYAYVEDIGDGQGYTAGIIGFCTGTHDLLTLVERYTKDHPDNGLARYLPALREVDGSDSHEGLDPGFTAAWKAEAKVEAFREAQDAERDRVYFDPAVRLAKLDGLGALGQFVYYDAMVFHGPGTNATSFYGLRESAMKKADLPSEGGSEKAYLSAFLDVREAAMRTRSADIDTSRVDTAQRRFLREGKLELETPLTWAVYGETYKVP
;
A
#
# COMPACT_ATOMS: atom_id res chain seq x y z
N MET A 1 11.20 -31.17 30.65
CA MET A 1 11.59 -30.22 31.71
C MET A 1 10.56 -29.10 31.75
N ARG A 2 10.21 -28.63 32.94
CA ARG A 2 9.05 -27.78 33.25
C ARG A 2 9.37 -26.28 33.16
N ARG A 3 8.36 -25.52 32.70
CA ARG A 3 8.01 -24.10 32.96
C ARG A 3 9.00 -23.06 32.37
N VAL A 4 8.56 -21.89 31.90
CA VAL A 4 7.70 -20.91 32.58
C VAL A 4 6.97 -20.05 31.53
N GLY A 5 5.66 -19.89 31.69
CA GLY A 5 4.87 -18.85 31.01
C GLY A 5 4.93 -17.53 31.78
N VAL A 6 4.77 -16.42 31.06
CA VAL A 6 4.66 -15.06 31.60
C VAL A 6 3.51 -14.36 30.82
N PRO A 7 2.66 -13.55 31.49
CA PRO A 7 1.26 -13.43 31.12
C PRO A 7 0.94 -12.25 30.19
N LEU A 8 -0.23 -12.38 29.53
CA LEU A 8 -1.03 -11.31 28.95
C LEU A 8 -1.16 -10.12 29.93
N LEU A 9 -0.86 -8.93 29.44
CA LEU A 9 -1.35 -7.67 30.01
C LEU A 9 -2.41 -7.12 29.06
N ALA A 10 -3.66 -7.18 29.51
CA ALA A 10 -4.81 -6.56 28.88
C ALA A 10 -4.67 -5.03 28.96
N ALA A 11 -4.67 -4.36 27.81
CA ALA A 11 -4.86 -2.92 27.72
C ALA A 11 -6.35 -2.65 27.45
N VAL A 12 -6.97 -1.91 28.36
CA VAL A 12 -8.36 -1.47 28.33
C VAL A 12 -8.55 -0.43 27.20
N PRO A 13 -9.59 -0.54 26.34
CA PRO A 13 -9.90 0.52 25.39
C PRO A 13 -10.54 1.71 26.11
N VAL A 14 -9.93 2.89 25.98
CA VAL A 14 -10.54 4.17 26.37
C VAL A 14 -11.53 4.55 25.29
N ALA A 15 -12.82 4.42 25.61
CA ALA A 15 -13.91 4.95 24.82
C ALA A 15 -13.89 6.49 24.86
N ILE A 16 -13.74 7.14 23.71
CA ILE A 16 -14.03 8.57 23.56
C ILE A 16 -15.44 8.69 22.99
N ALA A 17 -16.31 9.29 23.79
CA ALA A 17 -17.73 9.46 23.53
C ALA A 17 -18.00 10.40 22.34
N ALA A 18 -18.95 10.00 21.50
CA ALA A 18 -19.58 10.82 20.50
C ALA A 18 -20.41 11.93 21.14
N GLY A 19 -20.16 13.18 20.75
CA GLY A 19 -21.00 14.34 21.07
C GLY A 19 -21.81 14.74 19.84
N ILE A 20 -23.06 14.30 19.79
CA ILE A 20 -24.09 14.81 18.87
C ILE A 20 -24.61 16.13 19.45
N PHE A 21 -24.58 17.21 18.67
CA PHE A 21 -25.42 18.39 18.90
C PHE A 21 -26.22 18.71 17.63
N PHE A 22 -27.54 18.62 17.77
CA PHE A 22 -28.53 19.00 16.76
C PHE A 22 -28.83 20.52 16.84
N LEU A 23 -28.79 21.15 15.66
CA LEU A 23 -29.62 22.25 15.10
C LEU A 23 -30.14 23.40 16.00
N SER A 24 -29.89 24.64 15.56
CA SER A 24 -30.93 25.50 14.94
C SER A 24 -30.37 26.80 14.31
N PRO A 25 -31.11 27.41 13.36
CA PRO A 25 -30.58 28.36 12.36
C PRO A 25 -30.90 29.83 12.68
N SER A 26 -30.21 30.78 12.04
CA SER A 26 -30.72 32.14 11.74
C SER A 26 -29.80 32.89 10.77
N ASP A 27 -30.43 33.57 9.81
CA ASP A 27 -29.94 34.43 8.74
C ASP A 27 -28.83 35.43 9.09
N SER A 28 -27.96 35.74 8.11
CA SER A 28 -27.88 37.09 7.48
C SER A 28 -26.79 37.20 6.41
N SER A 29 -27.23 37.69 5.23
CA SER A 29 -26.60 38.63 4.29
C SER A 29 -25.25 38.30 3.60
N GLU A 30 -25.38 38.15 2.28
CA GLU A 30 -24.52 38.54 1.16
C GLU A 30 -23.19 39.27 1.45
N SER A 31 -22.11 38.73 0.86
CA SER A 31 -20.97 39.49 0.36
C SER A 31 -20.42 38.76 -0.86
N GLU A 32 -20.62 39.34 -2.04
CA GLU A 32 -20.01 38.91 -3.29
C GLU A 32 -18.48 38.90 -3.14
N SER A 33 -17.87 37.73 -3.34
CA SER A 33 -16.45 37.60 -3.64
C SER A 33 -16.33 36.71 -4.86
N GLU A 34 -16.03 37.35 -5.98
CA GLU A 34 -15.77 36.73 -7.28
C GLU A 34 -14.49 35.90 -7.18
N ALA A 35 -14.64 34.60 -6.90
CA ALA A 35 -13.54 33.65 -6.89
C ALA A 35 -13.10 33.36 -8.33
N PRO A 36 -11.79 33.31 -8.63
CA PRO A 36 -11.31 33.01 -9.97
C PRO A 36 -11.72 31.60 -10.37
N ALA A 37 -12.23 31.48 -11.60
CA ALA A 37 -12.74 30.25 -12.19
C ALA A 37 -11.80 29.06 -11.95
N ALA A 38 -12.29 28.06 -11.23
CA ALA A 38 -11.65 26.78 -11.08
C ALA A 38 -11.43 26.16 -12.46
N THR A 39 -10.17 26.05 -12.89
CA THR A 39 -9.77 25.17 -13.98
C THR A 39 -10.30 23.77 -13.70
N SER A 40 -11.15 23.27 -14.59
CA SER A 40 -11.83 21.99 -14.42
C SER A 40 -10.80 20.85 -14.25
N PRO A 41 -10.90 20.02 -13.20
CA PRO A 41 -9.94 18.94 -12.92
C PRO A 41 -9.88 17.86 -14.02
N SER A 42 -10.85 17.83 -14.94
CA SER A 42 -10.89 16.91 -16.07
C SER A 42 -9.83 17.19 -17.13
N ASN A 43 -9.48 18.46 -17.38
CA ASN A 43 -8.53 18.82 -18.44
C ASN A 43 -7.10 18.43 -18.04
N ASN A 44 -6.70 18.73 -16.78
CA ASN A 44 -5.38 18.38 -16.26
C ASN A 44 -5.12 16.86 -16.30
N ARG A 45 -6.10 16.03 -15.95
CA ARG A 45 -5.92 14.57 -15.99
C ARG A 45 -5.70 14.05 -17.41
N SER A 46 -6.42 14.60 -18.39
CA SER A 46 -6.27 14.20 -19.79
C SER A 46 -4.92 14.61 -20.40
N ASP A 47 -4.36 15.74 -19.96
CA ASP A 47 -3.08 16.24 -20.44
C ASP A 47 -1.91 15.53 -19.74
N ASP A 48 -2.02 15.25 -18.45
CA ASP A 48 -1.12 14.34 -17.73
C ASP A 48 -1.06 12.97 -18.41
N ASP A 49 -2.20 12.37 -18.75
CA ASP A 49 -2.24 11.03 -19.33
C ASP A 49 -1.56 10.99 -20.71
N LYS A 50 -1.67 12.06 -21.51
CA LYS A 50 -0.90 12.21 -22.76
C LYS A 50 0.60 12.36 -22.50
N ALA A 51 0.98 13.18 -21.52
CA ALA A 51 2.38 13.37 -21.16
C ALA A 51 3.01 12.05 -20.69
N LEU A 52 2.31 11.32 -19.82
CA LEU A 52 2.71 10.03 -19.28
C LEU A 52 2.84 8.95 -20.36
N ALA A 53 1.99 8.97 -21.39
CA ALA A 53 2.06 8.03 -22.52
C ALA A 53 3.35 8.17 -23.34
N SER A 54 4.00 9.34 -23.30
CA SER A 54 5.28 9.58 -23.98
C SER A 54 6.51 9.16 -23.16
N LEU A 55 6.34 8.92 -21.85
CA LEU A 55 7.43 8.53 -20.96
C LEU A 55 7.74 7.03 -21.09
N PRO A 56 8.98 6.61 -20.79
CA PRO A 56 9.31 5.20 -20.70
C PRO A 56 8.35 4.44 -19.76
N ALA A 57 8.14 3.15 -20.04
CA ALA A 57 7.28 2.30 -19.22
C ALA A 57 7.75 2.28 -17.74
N GLY A 58 9.06 2.36 -17.50
CA GLY A 58 9.63 2.37 -16.15
C GLY A 58 9.30 1.08 -15.41
N LEU A 59 8.79 1.21 -14.18
CA LEU A 59 8.36 0.07 -13.37
C LEU A 59 7.22 -0.72 -14.02
N ALA A 60 6.39 -0.08 -14.86
CA ALA A 60 5.30 -0.74 -15.57
C ALA A 60 5.77 -1.66 -16.72
N ALA A 61 7.05 -1.64 -17.09
CA ALA A 61 7.60 -2.62 -18.03
C ALA A 61 7.49 -4.04 -17.43
N PRO A 62 7.08 -5.08 -18.18
CA PRO A 62 6.79 -6.40 -17.61
C PRO A 62 7.91 -6.98 -16.72
N ALA A 63 9.17 -6.90 -17.16
CA ALA A 63 10.31 -7.37 -16.38
C ALA A 63 10.56 -6.55 -15.10
N LYS A 64 10.30 -5.24 -15.14
CA LYS A 64 10.44 -4.35 -13.97
C LYS A 64 9.30 -4.54 -12.98
N LYS A 65 8.09 -4.80 -13.48
CA LYS A 65 6.93 -5.12 -12.64
C LYS A 65 7.12 -6.45 -11.93
N GLU A 66 7.62 -7.47 -12.63
CA GLU A 66 8.01 -8.75 -12.02
C GLU A 66 9.08 -8.55 -10.93
N LEU A 67 10.13 -7.77 -11.20
CA LEU A 67 11.16 -7.43 -10.22
C LEU A 67 10.59 -6.67 -9.01
N ALA A 68 9.67 -5.72 -9.23
CA ALA A 68 9.00 -5.00 -8.15
C ALA A 68 8.24 -5.95 -7.22
N GLN A 69 7.53 -6.94 -7.78
CA GLN A 69 6.83 -7.95 -6.99
C GLN A 69 7.78 -8.83 -6.19
N GLN A 70 8.92 -9.22 -6.76
CA GLN A 70 9.96 -9.96 -6.03
C GLN A 70 10.55 -9.15 -4.88
N LEU A 71 10.78 -7.86 -5.07
CA LEU A 71 11.27 -6.96 -4.03
C LEU A 71 10.25 -6.82 -2.89
N VAL A 72 8.97 -6.59 -3.20
CA VAL A 72 7.90 -6.53 -2.19
C VAL A 72 7.78 -7.85 -1.45
N ALA A 73 7.70 -8.99 -2.16
CA ALA A 73 7.57 -10.30 -1.53
C ALA A 73 8.75 -10.68 -0.63
N SER A 74 9.95 -10.18 -0.92
CA SER A 74 11.10 -10.38 -0.02
C SER A 74 10.89 -9.70 1.35
N ALA A 75 10.13 -8.60 1.40
CA ALA A 75 9.78 -7.91 2.62
C ALA A 75 8.46 -8.38 3.25
N GLU A 76 7.47 -8.78 2.46
CA GLU A 76 6.18 -9.23 3.02
C GLU A 76 6.23 -10.71 3.42
N ASN A 77 7.02 -11.53 2.72
CA ASN A 77 6.93 -13.00 2.81
C ASN A 77 8.30 -13.71 2.80
N SER A 78 9.41 -12.97 2.88
CA SER A 78 10.78 -13.52 2.85
C SER A 78 11.06 -14.46 1.67
N THR A 79 10.49 -14.17 0.50
CA THR A 79 10.66 -14.99 -0.72
C THR A 79 10.68 -14.13 -1.98
N LEU A 80 11.34 -14.63 -3.03
CA LEU A 80 11.20 -14.06 -4.38
C LEU A 80 10.07 -14.71 -5.18
N ASP A 81 9.55 -15.85 -4.73
CA ASP A 81 8.39 -16.50 -5.37
C ASP A 81 7.09 -15.89 -4.86
N TRP A 82 6.85 -14.63 -5.27
CA TRP A 82 5.70 -13.83 -4.84
C TRP A 82 4.35 -14.47 -5.18
N ARG A 83 4.30 -15.39 -6.17
CA ARG A 83 3.06 -16.08 -6.56
C ARG A 83 2.60 -17.07 -5.49
N THR A 84 3.46 -17.49 -4.58
CA THR A 84 3.04 -18.28 -3.43
C THR A 84 2.11 -17.50 -2.48
N ALA A 85 2.16 -16.15 -2.52
CA ALA A 85 1.37 -15.28 -1.65
C ALA A 85 -0.11 -15.19 -2.06
N TYR A 86 -0.53 -15.60 -3.26
CA TYR A 86 -1.97 -15.59 -3.63
C TYR A 86 -2.84 -16.34 -2.61
N ALA A 87 -2.32 -17.43 -2.04
CA ALA A 87 -3.01 -18.26 -1.05
C ALA A 87 -2.66 -17.90 0.41
N TYR A 88 -1.78 -16.93 0.63
CA TYR A 88 -1.46 -16.46 1.97
C TYR A 88 -2.71 -15.85 2.61
N VAL A 89 -2.96 -16.21 3.87
CA VAL A 89 -4.03 -15.68 4.72
C VAL A 89 -3.71 -16.02 6.17
N GLU A 90 -3.52 -15.00 7.00
CA GLU A 90 -3.18 -15.12 8.41
C GLU A 90 -3.58 -13.83 9.14
N ASP A 91 -4.07 -13.95 10.37
CA ASP A 91 -4.10 -12.81 11.29
C ASP A 91 -2.78 -12.79 12.04
N ILE A 92 -1.98 -11.76 11.77
CA ILE A 92 -0.63 -11.58 12.33
C ILE A 92 -0.65 -10.82 13.67
N GLY A 93 -1.83 -10.54 14.21
CA GLY A 93 -2.01 -9.88 15.51
C GLY A 93 -1.68 -8.39 15.49
N ASP A 94 -1.80 -7.74 14.33
CA ASP A 94 -1.45 -6.33 14.14
C ASP A 94 -2.66 -5.37 14.16
N GLY A 95 -3.84 -5.90 14.49
CA GLY A 95 -5.09 -5.16 14.61
C GLY A 95 -5.83 -4.94 13.29
N GLN A 96 -5.45 -5.62 12.21
CA GLN A 96 -6.11 -5.51 10.90
C GLN A 96 -6.96 -6.75 10.54
N GLY A 97 -7.10 -7.70 11.47
CA GLY A 97 -7.74 -8.99 11.24
C GLY A 97 -6.92 -9.86 10.30
N TYR A 98 -7.58 -10.60 9.40
CA TYR A 98 -6.86 -11.42 8.41
C TYR A 98 -6.15 -10.54 7.37
N THR A 99 -4.84 -10.72 7.23
CA THR A 99 -4.01 -10.25 6.12
C THR A 99 -3.85 -11.36 5.08
N ALA A 100 -4.12 -11.09 3.80
CA ALA A 100 -4.17 -12.12 2.77
C ALA A 100 -3.68 -11.66 1.39
N GLY A 101 -3.24 -12.61 0.56
CA GLY A 101 -2.91 -12.36 -0.85
C GLY A 101 -1.57 -11.66 -1.09
N ILE A 102 -1.33 -11.31 -2.36
CA ILE A 102 -0.03 -10.89 -2.90
C ILE A 102 0.54 -9.56 -2.39
N ILE A 103 -0.26 -8.76 -1.70
CA ILE A 103 0.16 -7.49 -1.09
C ILE A 103 -0.38 -7.32 0.34
N GLY A 104 -0.93 -8.37 0.93
CA GLY A 104 -1.49 -8.32 2.28
C GLY A 104 -2.76 -7.49 2.40
N PHE A 105 -3.79 -7.79 1.60
CA PHE A 105 -5.13 -7.22 1.78
C PHE A 105 -5.68 -7.59 3.16
N CYS A 106 -6.27 -6.64 3.90
CA CYS A 106 -6.77 -6.93 5.25
C CYS A 106 -8.30 -6.83 5.37
N THR A 107 -8.89 -7.71 6.18
CA THR A 107 -10.32 -7.64 6.50
C THR A 107 -10.70 -6.34 7.22
N GLY A 108 -9.78 -5.77 8.00
CA GLY A 108 -10.02 -4.55 8.76
C GLY A 108 -9.73 -3.24 8.02
N THR A 109 -9.24 -3.27 6.78
CA THR A 109 -8.80 -2.07 6.03
C THR A 109 -9.54 -1.83 4.72
N HIS A 110 -10.74 -2.41 4.56
CA HIS A 110 -11.64 -2.25 3.42
C HIS A 110 -11.18 -2.83 2.06
N ASP A 111 -9.87 -2.97 1.83
CA ASP A 111 -9.28 -3.45 0.58
C ASP A 111 -9.58 -4.93 0.31
N LEU A 112 -9.53 -5.81 1.31
CA LEU A 112 -9.92 -7.21 1.13
C LEU A 112 -11.42 -7.33 0.79
N LEU A 113 -12.27 -6.59 1.48
CA LEU A 113 -13.71 -6.55 1.18
C LEU A 113 -13.93 -6.09 -0.27
N THR A 114 -13.27 -5.00 -0.69
CA THR A 114 -13.37 -4.48 -2.04
C THR A 114 -12.93 -5.51 -3.09
N LEU A 115 -11.83 -6.22 -2.85
CA LEU A 115 -11.36 -7.31 -3.71
C LEU A 115 -12.43 -8.39 -3.87
N VAL A 116 -12.99 -8.90 -2.77
CA VAL A 116 -13.98 -9.98 -2.82
C VAL A 116 -15.30 -9.51 -3.45
N GLU A 117 -15.73 -8.27 -3.21
CA GLU A 117 -16.91 -7.70 -3.86
C GLU A 117 -16.75 -7.59 -5.37
N ARG A 118 -15.62 -7.07 -5.84
CA ARG A 118 -15.32 -6.93 -7.28
C ARG A 118 -15.21 -8.30 -7.94
N TYR A 119 -14.48 -9.23 -7.32
CA TYR A 119 -14.37 -10.60 -7.81
C TYR A 119 -15.75 -11.28 -7.90
N THR A 120 -16.58 -11.14 -6.87
CA THR A 120 -17.93 -11.74 -6.82
C THR A 120 -18.88 -11.12 -7.83
N LYS A 121 -18.71 -9.85 -8.18
CA LYS A 121 -19.52 -9.22 -9.23
C LYS A 121 -19.37 -9.93 -10.57
N ASP A 122 -18.16 -10.33 -10.91
CA ASP A 122 -17.86 -11.01 -12.18
C ASP A 122 -17.98 -12.55 -12.08
N HIS A 123 -17.85 -13.09 -10.85
CA HIS A 123 -17.92 -14.52 -10.54
C HIS A 123 -18.87 -14.79 -9.37
N PRO A 124 -20.20 -14.71 -9.52
CA PRO A 124 -21.15 -14.71 -8.40
C PRO A 124 -21.17 -16.01 -7.56
N ASP A 125 -20.81 -17.15 -8.16
CA ASP A 125 -20.83 -18.46 -7.51
C ASP A 125 -19.47 -18.86 -6.87
N ASN A 126 -18.54 -17.91 -6.72
CA ASN A 126 -17.21 -18.18 -6.17
C ASN A 126 -17.24 -18.59 -4.68
N GLY A 127 -16.18 -19.27 -4.22
CA GLY A 127 -16.10 -19.81 -2.86
C GLY A 127 -16.04 -18.78 -1.73
N LEU A 128 -15.79 -17.50 -2.06
CA LEU A 128 -15.72 -16.38 -1.12
C LEU A 128 -17.02 -15.58 -1.02
N ALA A 129 -17.92 -15.68 -2.01
CA ALA A 129 -19.16 -14.90 -2.07
C ALA A 129 -20.01 -14.99 -0.79
N ARG A 130 -20.06 -16.18 -0.17
CA ARG A 130 -20.79 -16.43 1.08
C ARG A 130 -20.29 -15.63 2.28
N TYR A 131 -19.04 -15.15 2.25
CA TYR A 131 -18.43 -14.37 3.32
C TYR A 131 -18.66 -12.87 3.20
N LEU A 132 -19.19 -12.38 2.08
CA LEU A 132 -19.43 -10.94 1.89
C LEU A 132 -20.24 -10.27 3.01
N PRO A 133 -21.32 -10.86 3.55
CA PRO A 133 -22.01 -10.25 4.68
C PRO A 133 -21.12 -10.09 5.92
N ALA A 134 -20.32 -11.11 6.25
CA ALA A 134 -19.40 -11.06 7.39
C ALA A 134 -18.26 -10.07 7.14
N LEU A 135 -17.66 -10.07 5.94
CA LEU A 135 -16.62 -9.13 5.54
C LEU A 135 -17.07 -7.67 5.68
N ARG A 136 -18.34 -7.36 5.38
CA ARG A 136 -18.89 -6.00 5.59
C ARG A 136 -19.08 -5.64 7.05
N GLU A 137 -19.41 -6.61 7.89
CA GLU A 137 -19.63 -6.38 9.32
C GLU A 137 -18.30 -6.17 10.06
N VAL A 138 -17.26 -6.91 9.69
CA VAL A 138 -15.95 -6.83 10.36
C VAL A 138 -15.05 -5.71 9.81
N ASP A 139 -15.41 -5.10 8.68
CA ASP A 139 -14.63 -4.02 8.05
C ASP A 139 -14.38 -2.86 9.03
N GLY A 140 -13.13 -2.43 9.13
CA GLY A 140 -12.70 -1.46 10.15
C GLY A 140 -12.38 -2.04 11.53
N SER A 141 -12.39 -3.36 11.70
CA SER A 141 -12.02 -4.06 12.94
C SER A 141 -11.10 -5.26 12.69
N ASP A 142 -10.57 -5.85 13.76
CA ASP A 142 -9.82 -7.11 13.74
C ASP A 142 -10.70 -8.36 13.97
N SER A 143 -12.03 -8.21 13.93
CA SER A 143 -12.96 -9.30 14.22
C SER A 143 -12.95 -10.40 13.14
N HIS A 144 -13.08 -11.65 13.58
CA HIS A 144 -13.26 -12.82 12.70
C HIS A 144 -14.71 -13.36 12.69
N GLU A 145 -15.66 -12.62 13.27
CA GLU A 145 -17.04 -13.06 13.38
C GLU A 145 -17.67 -13.34 12.00
N GLY A 146 -18.24 -14.53 11.83
CA GLY A 146 -18.82 -14.97 10.56
C GLY A 146 -17.79 -15.40 9.49
N LEU A 147 -16.49 -15.19 9.70
CA LEU A 147 -15.41 -15.69 8.84
C LEU A 147 -14.95 -17.08 9.31
N ASP A 148 -14.74 -17.22 10.61
CA ASP A 148 -14.22 -18.46 11.19
C ASP A 148 -15.26 -19.59 11.26
N PRO A 149 -14.81 -20.86 11.19
CA PRO A 149 -13.44 -21.31 10.94
C PRO A 149 -13.10 -21.49 9.45
N GLY A 150 -14.04 -21.16 8.55
CA GLY A 150 -13.98 -21.62 7.16
C GLY A 150 -13.27 -20.68 6.19
N PHE A 151 -13.13 -19.40 6.52
CA PHE A 151 -12.67 -18.37 5.59
C PHE A 151 -11.26 -18.63 5.06
N THR A 152 -10.30 -18.96 5.93
CA THR A 152 -8.90 -19.23 5.53
C THR A 152 -8.79 -20.42 4.57
N ALA A 153 -9.58 -21.47 4.79
CA ALA A 153 -9.63 -22.62 3.89
C ALA A 153 -10.29 -22.28 2.55
N ALA A 154 -11.35 -21.47 2.57
CA ALA A 154 -12.01 -20.98 1.36
C ALA A 154 -11.09 -20.09 0.53
N TRP A 155 -10.35 -19.17 1.17
CA TRP A 155 -9.34 -18.33 0.52
C TRP A 155 -8.27 -19.16 -0.17
N LYS A 156 -7.70 -20.14 0.53
CA LYS A 156 -6.68 -21.05 -0.04
C LYS A 156 -7.22 -21.91 -1.19
N ALA A 157 -8.50 -22.27 -1.16
CA ALA A 157 -9.15 -22.98 -2.25
C ALA A 157 -9.35 -22.07 -3.46
N GLU A 158 -9.89 -20.87 -3.25
CA GLU A 158 -10.17 -19.89 -4.29
C GLU A 158 -8.88 -19.36 -4.94
N ALA A 159 -7.78 -19.24 -4.19
CA ALA A 159 -6.47 -18.85 -4.70
C ALA A 159 -5.89 -19.79 -5.77
N LYS A 160 -6.46 -20.99 -5.94
CA LYS A 160 -6.12 -21.92 -7.03
C LYS A 160 -6.83 -21.57 -8.34
N VAL A 161 -7.92 -20.80 -8.28
CA VAL A 161 -8.69 -20.34 -9.42
C VAL A 161 -7.93 -19.20 -10.10
N GLU A 162 -7.74 -19.29 -11.41
CA GLU A 162 -7.05 -18.26 -12.19
C GLU A 162 -7.72 -16.89 -12.08
N ALA A 163 -9.04 -16.84 -12.21
CA ALA A 163 -9.80 -15.60 -12.09
C ALA A 163 -9.62 -14.88 -10.74
N PHE A 164 -9.47 -15.61 -9.63
CA PHE A 164 -9.22 -14.96 -8.34
C PHE A 164 -7.78 -14.42 -8.23
N ARG A 165 -6.81 -15.09 -8.85
CA ARG A 165 -5.44 -14.56 -8.95
C ARG A 165 -5.40 -13.29 -9.81
N GLU A 166 -6.12 -13.28 -10.93
CA GLU A 166 -6.29 -12.08 -11.76
C GLU A 166 -7.00 -10.94 -11.01
N ALA A 167 -8.00 -11.26 -10.19
CA ALA A 167 -8.67 -10.27 -9.35
C ALA A 167 -7.72 -9.64 -8.32
N GLN A 168 -6.85 -10.45 -7.68
CA GLN A 168 -5.80 -9.92 -6.79
C GLN A 168 -4.81 -9.03 -7.55
N ASP A 169 -4.36 -9.44 -8.73
CA ASP A 169 -3.47 -8.64 -9.58
C ASP A 169 -4.11 -7.30 -9.99
N ALA A 170 -5.39 -7.34 -10.39
CA ALA A 170 -6.14 -6.15 -10.79
C ALA A 170 -6.35 -5.18 -9.62
N GLU A 171 -6.62 -5.67 -8.42
CA GLU A 171 -6.82 -4.82 -7.24
C GLU A 171 -5.50 -4.21 -6.74
N ARG A 172 -4.40 -4.99 -6.74
CA ARG A 172 -3.04 -4.46 -6.53
C ARG A 172 -2.77 -3.31 -7.51
N ASP A 173 -3.05 -3.54 -8.78
CA ASP A 173 -2.76 -2.57 -9.84
C ASP A 173 -3.56 -1.29 -9.67
N ARG A 174 -4.87 -1.44 -9.45
CA ARG A 174 -5.80 -0.32 -9.32
C ARG A 174 -5.51 0.58 -8.12
N VAL A 175 -5.21 0.00 -6.96
CA VAL A 175 -5.13 0.73 -5.68
C VAL A 175 -3.71 1.16 -5.35
N TYR A 176 -2.71 0.36 -5.71
CA TYR A 176 -1.33 0.53 -5.25
C TYR A 176 -0.36 0.82 -6.40
N PHE A 177 -0.27 -0.08 -7.37
CA PHE A 177 0.80 0.00 -8.38
C PHE A 177 0.59 1.14 -9.37
N ASP A 178 -0.56 1.21 -10.03
CA ASP A 178 -0.80 2.22 -11.07
C ASP A 178 -0.81 3.65 -10.49
N PRO A 179 -1.46 3.93 -9.34
CA PRO A 179 -1.37 5.26 -8.73
C PRO A 179 0.06 5.65 -8.33
N ALA A 180 0.82 4.74 -7.72
CA ALA A 180 2.20 5.00 -7.32
C ALA A 180 3.11 5.26 -8.52
N VAL A 181 3.04 4.42 -9.55
CA VAL A 181 3.86 4.57 -10.77
C VAL A 181 3.46 5.83 -11.53
N ARG A 182 2.17 6.12 -11.65
CA ARG A 182 1.67 7.34 -12.32
C ARG A 182 2.21 8.59 -11.61
N LEU A 183 2.08 8.66 -10.28
CA LEU A 183 2.49 9.82 -9.52
C LEU A 183 4.01 10.00 -9.55
N ALA A 184 4.78 8.91 -9.38
CA ALA A 184 6.23 8.95 -9.49
C ALA A 184 6.71 9.46 -10.86
N LYS A 185 6.01 9.11 -11.95
CA LYS A 185 6.33 9.65 -13.28
C LYS A 185 6.04 11.15 -13.40
N LEU A 186 4.93 11.63 -12.84
CA LEU A 186 4.64 13.08 -12.78
C LEU A 186 5.67 13.84 -11.95
N ASP A 187 6.25 13.18 -10.96
CA ASP A 187 7.32 13.71 -10.11
C ASP A 187 8.70 13.64 -10.78
N GLY A 188 8.80 13.06 -11.99
CA GLY A 188 10.04 12.93 -12.73
C GLY A 188 10.97 11.84 -12.20
N LEU A 189 10.43 10.83 -11.52
CA LEU A 189 11.20 9.73 -10.93
C LEU A 189 11.42 8.57 -11.91
N GLY A 190 12.64 8.04 -11.92
CA GLY A 190 13.01 6.79 -12.60
C GLY A 190 12.38 5.55 -11.96
N ALA A 191 12.73 4.38 -12.47
CA ALA A 191 12.12 3.12 -12.01
C ALA A 191 12.36 2.82 -10.52
N LEU A 192 13.49 3.23 -9.93
CA LEU A 192 13.72 3.10 -8.49
C LEU A 192 12.75 3.97 -7.68
N GLY A 193 12.55 5.24 -8.07
CA GLY A 193 11.61 6.11 -7.37
C GLY A 193 10.17 5.64 -7.50
N GLN A 194 9.79 5.11 -8.68
CA GLN A 194 8.51 4.43 -8.87
C GLN A 194 8.35 3.23 -7.92
N PHE A 195 9.40 2.40 -7.76
CA PHE A 195 9.38 1.29 -6.81
C PHE A 195 9.28 1.76 -5.35
N VAL A 196 10.03 2.79 -4.97
CA VAL A 196 9.96 3.39 -3.63
C VAL A 196 8.55 3.88 -3.32
N TYR A 197 7.86 4.51 -4.28
CA TYR A 197 6.47 4.92 -4.13
C TYR A 197 5.52 3.73 -3.99
N TYR A 198 5.68 2.72 -4.85
CA TYR A 198 4.85 1.53 -4.83
C TYR A 198 4.97 0.78 -3.50
N ASP A 199 6.20 0.50 -3.05
CA ASP A 199 6.47 -0.20 -1.80
C ASP A 199 6.00 0.61 -0.58
N ALA A 200 6.07 1.95 -0.63
CA ALA A 200 5.49 2.80 0.40
C ALA A 200 3.96 2.76 0.38
N MET A 201 3.32 2.72 -0.79
CA MET A 201 1.86 2.62 -0.89
C MET A 201 1.34 1.26 -0.38
N VAL A 202 2.08 0.17 -0.62
CA VAL A 202 1.80 -1.15 -0.03
C VAL A 202 1.89 -1.09 1.49
N PHE A 203 2.97 -0.56 2.05
CA PHE A 203 3.18 -0.57 3.50
C PHE A 203 2.32 0.43 4.28
N HIS A 204 2.10 1.64 3.72
CA HIS A 204 1.47 2.76 4.41
C HIS A 204 0.02 3.03 3.98
N GLY A 205 -0.44 2.34 2.92
CA GLY A 205 -1.74 2.56 2.30
C GLY A 205 -1.85 3.89 1.53
N PRO A 206 -2.91 4.05 0.71
CA PRO A 206 -3.14 5.22 -0.15
C PRO A 206 -3.80 6.41 0.59
N GLY A 207 -3.77 6.45 1.92
CA GLY A 207 -4.37 7.53 2.71
C GLY A 207 -3.60 8.87 2.62
N THR A 208 -4.18 9.92 3.20
CA THR A 208 -3.61 11.28 3.24
C THR A 208 -3.17 11.72 4.63
N ASN A 209 -3.27 10.86 5.64
CA ASN A 209 -2.74 11.17 6.97
C ASN A 209 -1.20 11.24 6.95
N ALA A 210 -0.60 11.72 8.04
CA ALA A 210 0.84 12.00 8.12
C ALA A 210 1.74 10.77 7.89
N THR A 211 1.23 9.55 8.12
CA THR A 211 1.98 8.30 7.98
C THR A 211 1.53 7.47 6.78
N SER A 212 0.51 7.89 6.04
CA SER A 212 0.08 7.30 4.77
C SER A 212 0.85 7.88 3.59
N PHE A 213 0.87 7.16 2.46
CA PHE A 213 1.71 7.47 1.30
C PHE A 213 1.66 8.95 0.85
N TYR A 214 0.48 9.53 0.69
CA TYR A 214 0.38 10.91 0.20
C TYR A 214 0.93 11.92 1.21
N GLY A 215 0.76 11.67 2.52
CA GLY A 215 1.35 12.49 3.57
C GLY A 215 2.88 12.36 3.65
N LEU A 216 3.43 11.18 3.36
CA LEU A 216 4.88 10.98 3.25
C LEU A 216 5.45 11.77 2.07
N ARG A 217 4.79 11.71 0.90
CA ARG A 217 5.17 12.48 -0.29
C ARG A 217 5.18 13.98 -0.01
N GLU A 218 4.10 14.52 0.56
CA GLU A 218 4.04 15.94 0.93
C GLU A 218 5.14 16.35 1.91
N SER A 219 5.45 15.48 2.87
CA SER A 219 6.52 15.72 3.85
C SER A 219 7.92 15.68 3.21
N ALA A 220 8.12 14.84 2.20
CA ALA A 220 9.36 14.78 1.43
C ALA A 220 9.55 16.02 0.55
N MET A 221 8.48 16.50 -0.10
CA MET A 221 8.50 17.72 -0.92
C MET A 221 8.86 18.98 -0.13
N LYS A 222 8.60 19.00 1.18
CA LYS A 222 9.04 20.10 2.07
C LYS A 222 10.55 20.09 2.34
N LYS A 223 11.23 18.97 2.06
CA LYS A 223 12.65 18.75 2.36
C LYS A 223 13.55 18.79 1.12
N ALA A 224 13.00 18.46 -0.05
CA ALA A 224 13.72 18.45 -1.32
C ALA A 224 12.75 18.65 -2.48
N ASP A 225 13.16 19.45 -3.47
CA ASP A 225 12.38 19.71 -4.68
C ASP A 225 12.25 18.44 -5.52
N LEU A 226 11.12 18.30 -6.21
CA LEU A 226 10.87 17.19 -7.13
C LEU A 226 11.76 17.31 -8.37
N PRO A 227 12.17 16.20 -9.00
CA PRO A 227 12.84 16.24 -10.31
C PRO A 227 12.04 16.96 -11.40
N SER A 228 10.71 16.83 -11.39
CA SER A 228 9.83 17.58 -12.31
C SER A 228 9.87 19.10 -12.10
N GLU A 229 10.35 19.56 -10.94
CA GLU A 229 10.53 20.97 -10.59
C GLU A 229 12.01 21.40 -10.67
N GLY A 230 12.88 20.55 -11.23
CA GLY A 230 14.32 20.81 -11.40
C GLY A 230 15.20 20.32 -10.25
N GLY A 231 14.63 19.60 -9.27
CA GLY A 231 15.34 18.99 -8.16
C GLY A 231 16.18 17.77 -8.55
N SER A 232 17.05 17.34 -7.63
CA SER A 232 17.84 16.11 -7.80
C SER A 232 17.02 14.89 -7.37
N GLU A 233 16.84 13.92 -8.26
CA GLU A 233 16.15 12.65 -7.93
C GLU A 233 16.77 11.96 -6.72
N LYS A 234 18.11 11.92 -6.63
CA LYS A 234 18.79 11.32 -5.49
C LYS A 234 18.50 12.05 -4.17
N ALA A 235 18.45 13.37 -4.21
CA ALA A 235 18.15 14.18 -3.03
C ALA A 235 16.70 13.98 -2.59
N TYR A 236 15.77 14.01 -3.55
CA TYR A 236 14.35 13.77 -3.30
C TYR A 236 14.09 12.37 -2.72
N LEU A 237 14.62 11.31 -3.35
CA LEU A 237 14.45 9.95 -2.86
C LEU A 237 15.12 9.73 -1.49
N SER A 238 16.26 10.36 -1.22
CA SER A 238 16.86 10.32 0.12
C SER A 238 15.91 10.94 1.16
N ALA A 239 15.35 12.11 0.88
CA ALA A 239 14.41 12.79 1.77
C ALA A 239 13.11 11.98 1.97
N PHE A 240 12.60 11.36 0.90
CA PHE A 240 11.42 10.50 0.97
C PHE A 240 11.69 9.27 1.84
N LEU A 241 12.83 8.58 1.66
CA LEU A 241 13.19 7.41 2.47
C LEU A 241 13.39 7.78 3.94
N ASP A 242 13.95 8.96 4.25
CA ASP A 242 14.06 9.45 5.63
C ASP A 242 12.68 9.66 6.29
N VAL A 243 11.75 10.29 5.56
CA VAL A 243 10.37 10.50 6.04
C VAL A 243 9.66 9.16 6.24
N ARG A 244 9.83 8.25 5.28
CA ARG A 244 9.22 6.92 5.31
C ARG A 244 9.70 6.10 6.51
N GLU A 245 11.00 6.01 6.71
CA GLU A 245 11.61 5.27 7.82
C GLU A 245 11.14 5.82 9.18
N ALA A 246 11.05 7.15 9.31
CA ALA A 246 10.49 7.79 10.50
C ALA A 246 9.02 7.42 10.72
N ALA A 247 8.20 7.40 9.66
CA ALA A 247 6.80 7.00 9.74
C ALA A 247 6.62 5.50 10.05
N MET A 248 7.50 4.62 9.57
CA MET A 248 7.48 3.21 9.99
C MET A 248 7.64 3.11 11.51
N ARG A 249 8.61 3.83 12.09
CA ARG A 249 8.90 3.80 13.53
C ARG A 249 7.82 4.39 14.43
N THR A 250 6.83 5.09 13.89
CA THR A 250 5.66 5.50 14.70
C THR A 250 4.69 4.35 14.95
N ARG A 251 4.73 3.28 14.12
CA ARG A 251 3.92 2.07 14.33
C ARG A 251 4.47 1.24 15.49
N SER A 252 5.80 1.05 15.51
CA SER A 252 6.53 0.54 16.66
C SER A 252 7.98 1.04 16.60
N ALA A 253 8.55 1.43 17.74
CA ALA A 253 9.90 2.00 17.79
C ALA A 253 10.99 1.00 17.36
N ASP A 254 10.72 -0.30 17.53
CA ASP A 254 11.61 -1.42 17.20
C ASP A 254 11.28 -2.09 15.86
N ILE A 255 10.37 -1.51 15.06
CA ILE A 255 10.01 -2.07 13.76
C ILE A 255 11.25 -2.16 12.85
N ASP A 256 11.39 -3.31 12.19
CA ASP A 256 12.45 -3.51 11.23
C ASP A 256 12.24 -2.63 9.99
N THR A 257 13.29 -1.90 9.61
CA THR A 257 13.31 -0.92 8.50
C THR A 257 14.24 -1.36 7.36
N SER A 258 14.67 -2.62 7.34
CA SER A 258 15.63 -3.19 6.37
C SER A 258 15.15 -3.12 4.92
N ARG A 259 13.83 -3.18 4.67
CA ARG A 259 13.24 -2.93 3.34
C ARG A 259 13.62 -1.55 2.77
N VAL A 260 13.86 -0.58 3.64
CA VAL A 260 14.40 0.74 3.31
C VAL A 260 15.93 0.70 3.37
N ASP A 261 16.51 0.32 4.50
CA ASP A 261 17.93 0.56 4.81
C ASP A 261 18.93 -0.27 3.99
N THR A 262 18.63 -1.56 3.83
CA THR A 262 19.49 -2.54 3.18
C THR A 262 18.99 -2.97 1.80
N ALA A 263 17.90 -2.37 1.32
CA ALA A 263 17.40 -2.49 -0.05
C ALA A 263 17.29 -1.13 -0.76
N GLN A 264 16.23 -0.34 -0.53
CA GLN A 264 15.98 0.89 -1.31
C GLN A 264 17.11 1.92 -1.19
N ARG A 265 17.59 2.21 0.03
CA ARG A 265 18.73 3.10 0.26
C ARG A 265 20.00 2.56 -0.38
N ARG A 266 20.17 1.24 -0.41
CA ARG A 266 21.32 0.61 -1.07
C ARG A 266 21.28 0.88 -2.58
N PHE A 267 20.16 0.61 -3.24
CA PHE A 267 19.99 0.88 -4.68
C PHE A 267 20.23 2.35 -5.00
N LEU A 268 19.72 3.25 -4.16
CA LEU A 268 19.93 4.69 -4.30
C LEU A 268 21.42 5.08 -4.22
N ARG A 269 22.14 4.56 -3.22
CA ARG A 269 23.60 4.79 -3.06
C ARG A 269 24.40 4.24 -4.24
N GLU A 270 24.01 3.08 -4.75
CA GLU A 270 24.63 2.44 -5.92
C GLU A 270 24.29 3.16 -7.24
N GLY A 271 23.37 4.14 -7.22
CA GLY A 271 22.98 4.90 -8.39
C GLY A 271 22.04 4.15 -9.34
N LYS A 272 21.38 3.10 -8.86
CA LYS A 272 20.46 2.25 -9.61
C LYS A 272 19.10 2.91 -9.85
N LEU A 273 19.09 4.13 -10.38
CA LEU A 273 17.87 4.95 -10.55
C LEU A 273 16.86 4.31 -11.51
N GLU A 274 17.34 3.48 -12.45
CA GLU A 274 16.49 2.71 -13.37
C GLU A 274 16.24 1.28 -12.87
N LEU A 275 16.60 0.95 -11.62
CA LEU A 275 16.43 -0.35 -10.99
C LEU A 275 17.07 -1.51 -11.79
N GLU A 276 18.22 -1.25 -12.42
CA GLU A 276 18.90 -2.17 -13.33
C GLU A 276 19.60 -3.33 -12.61
N THR A 277 19.34 -4.55 -13.09
CA THR A 277 19.95 -5.78 -12.57
C THR A 277 21.43 -5.89 -13.02
N PRO A 278 22.28 -6.63 -12.30
CA PRO A 278 21.99 -7.41 -11.09
C PRO A 278 21.66 -6.53 -9.89
N LEU A 279 20.72 -6.99 -9.05
CA LEU A 279 20.39 -6.42 -7.75
C LEU A 279 20.70 -7.41 -6.64
N THR A 280 21.20 -6.90 -5.51
CA THR A 280 21.42 -7.68 -4.29
C THR A 280 21.06 -6.81 -3.11
N TRP A 281 20.23 -7.34 -2.22
CA TRP A 281 19.74 -6.61 -1.06
C TRP A 281 19.52 -7.57 0.11
N ALA A 282 19.24 -7.01 1.29
CA ALA A 282 18.84 -7.82 2.43
C ALA A 282 17.59 -7.25 3.09
N VAL A 283 16.72 -8.14 3.58
CA VAL A 283 15.54 -7.81 4.40
C VAL A 283 15.48 -8.85 5.52
N TYR A 284 15.25 -8.41 6.76
CA TYR A 284 15.26 -9.25 7.97
C TYR A 284 16.54 -10.11 8.16
N GLY A 285 17.67 -9.63 7.63
CA GLY A 285 18.95 -10.34 7.65
C GLY A 285 19.12 -11.40 6.55
N GLU A 286 18.08 -11.70 5.77
CA GLU A 286 18.16 -12.59 4.61
C GLU A 286 18.65 -11.83 3.38
N THR A 287 19.57 -12.44 2.61
CA THR A 287 20.10 -11.83 1.39
C THR A 287 19.41 -12.40 0.16
N TYR A 288 18.92 -11.50 -0.70
CA TYR A 288 18.29 -11.84 -1.97
C TYR A 288 19.12 -11.32 -3.14
N LYS A 289 18.96 -11.98 -4.30
CA LYS A 289 19.64 -11.60 -5.53
C LYS A 289 18.76 -11.87 -6.75
N VAL A 290 18.70 -10.88 -7.64
CA VAL A 290 18.16 -11.03 -9.00
C VAL A 290 19.29 -10.72 -9.98
N PRO A 291 19.66 -11.65 -10.89
CA PRO A 291 20.78 -11.47 -11.81
C PRO A 291 20.54 -10.39 -12.88
#